data_AF-A0AAD7M2Y3-F1
#
_entry.id   AF-A0AAD7M2Y3-F1
#
_cell.length_a   1.000
_cell.length_b   1.000
_cell.length_c   1.000
_cell.angle_alpha   90.00
_cell.angle_beta   90.00
_cell.angle_gamma   90.00
#
_symmetry.space_group_name_H-M   'P 1'
#
loop_
_entity.id
_entity.type
_entity.pdbx_description
1 polymer ?
#
loop_
_entity_poly.entity_id
_entity_poly.type
_entity_poly.pdbx_seq_one_letter_code
_entity_poly.pdbx_strand_id
1 'polypeptide(L)'
;MRSVEFKVIETDPAEYCVVASDTEIFCEGERVKREDEDRLADVGYDDIGSVRKQLGQIRELVELPLRHPQLFKTTGVKSPKGILLYGPPGTGKTLIARAIANENGAFFLCINGPQIMSKMAGESEGNLRKASVEAEKNAPSIIFMDEIDSIAPKREKTNGEVERRIVSQLLTLLHGLKSREHIDIGVPDEVGRLEVLGIHTKKMKIVEDVELEKVASHTHGHVGADLAALCTEAALNCIREKMYLTDIKDDTIDAEILNSMAVNNEHFNSALKTSTASSLRKTVVEVPNVSWEDIGGLENVKRELQETVQYPVEHPEKFEMYGMSPSRGVLFYGPPGCGKTLLAKAIANECEANFISIKGPELLTMWFGESEARHSAPCALFFDEPDSIATQRGSSVGDAGGAADRIADLACLRKSPVSKDIDLAEGFSGAAIIAICQRACKYAIREDIEKDIESQRRKDSQAMEEDDAAGEVHEIKVTHFEESWKFARRSVSDADIQKYAFSQTLPQSRGLGFEAAGIASKLQKTFASSSGGDEADDLYD
;
A
#
# COMPACT_ATOMS: atom_id res chain seq x y z
N MET A 1 -36.93 5.64 -31.01
CA MET A 1 -37.78 4.94 -30.02
C MET A 1 -37.19 5.24 -28.65
N ARG A 2 -37.98 5.74 -27.69
CA ARG A 2 -37.54 5.83 -26.29
C ARG A 2 -37.60 4.42 -25.70
N SER A 3 -36.48 3.94 -25.13
CA SER A 3 -36.48 2.72 -24.32
C SER A 3 -37.32 2.97 -23.06
N VAL A 4 -38.12 1.98 -22.69
CA VAL A 4 -38.90 1.97 -21.44
C VAL A 4 -38.35 0.81 -20.62
N GLU A 5 -37.92 1.08 -19.40
CA GLU A 5 -37.41 0.08 -18.46
C GLU A 5 -38.59 -0.55 -17.70
N PHE A 6 -38.56 -1.88 -17.54
CA PHE A 6 -39.57 -2.63 -16.80
C PHE A 6 -38.90 -3.38 -15.65
N LYS A 7 -39.57 -3.43 -14.49
CA LYS A 7 -39.16 -4.24 -13.33
C LYS A 7 -40.06 -5.47 -13.25
N VAL A 8 -39.46 -6.64 -13.04
CA VAL A 8 -40.20 -7.88 -12.75
C VAL A 8 -40.68 -7.81 -11.31
N ILE A 9 -42.01 -7.80 -11.11
CA ILE A 9 -42.63 -7.72 -9.78
C ILE A 9 -42.82 -9.13 -9.19
N GLU A 10 -43.21 -10.08 -10.03
CA GLU A 10 -43.54 -11.44 -9.64
C GLU A 10 -43.25 -12.39 -10.80
N THR A 11 -42.87 -13.63 -10.48
CA THR A 11 -42.63 -14.71 -11.44
C THR A 11 -43.32 -15.98 -10.96
N ASP A 12 -44.00 -16.68 -11.86
CA ASP A 12 -44.72 -17.94 -11.60
C ASP A 12 -44.18 -18.97 -12.62
N PRO A 13 -43.72 -20.18 -12.22
CA PRO A 13 -43.84 -20.81 -10.90
C PRO A 13 -42.66 -20.68 -9.94
N ALA A 14 -41.55 -20.06 -10.35
CA ALA A 14 -40.34 -19.98 -9.54
C ALA A 14 -39.81 -18.55 -9.45
N GLU A 15 -39.10 -18.25 -8.36
CA GLU A 15 -38.49 -16.93 -8.06
C GLU A 15 -37.46 -16.48 -9.13
N TYR A 16 -36.93 -17.42 -9.91
CA TYR A 16 -36.06 -17.15 -11.06
C TYR A 16 -36.57 -17.89 -12.29
N CYS A 17 -36.83 -17.18 -13.39
CA CYS A 17 -37.32 -17.75 -14.64
C CYS A 17 -36.58 -17.17 -15.86
N VAL A 18 -36.60 -17.91 -16.96
CA VAL A 18 -36.08 -17.47 -18.26
C VAL A 18 -37.27 -17.17 -19.17
N VAL A 19 -37.27 -16.00 -19.81
CA VAL A 19 -38.30 -15.62 -20.78
C VAL A 19 -38.13 -16.48 -22.04
N ALA A 20 -39.11 -17.33 -22.30
CA ALA A 20 -39.21 -18.17 -23.49
C ALA A 20 -40.37 -17.70 -24.37
N SER A 21 -40.56 -18.32 -25.54
CA SER A 21 -41.59 -17.91 -26.52
C SER A 21 -43.03 -18.09 -26.05
N ASP A 22 -43.24 -18.91 -25.02
CA ASP A 22 -44.53 -19.20 -24.37
C ASP A 22 -44.72 -18.43 -23.05
N THR A 23 -43.80 -17.53 -22.68
CA THR A 23 -43.92 -16.71 -21.48
C THR A 23 -44.92 -15.57 -21.69
N GLU A 24 -45.96 -15.52 -20.85
CA GLU A 24 -46.91 -14.42 -20.82
C GLU A 24 -46.38 -13.29 -19.93
N ILE A 25 -46.27 -12.07 -20.49
CA ILE A 25 -45.80 -10.88 -19.76
C ILE A 25 -47.00 -9.98 -19.47
N PHE A 26 -47.32 -9.80 -18.19
CA PHE A 26 -48.37 -8.90 -17.72
C PHE A 26 -47.75 -7.56 -17.30
N CYS A 27 -48.17 -6.47 -17.97
CA CYS A 27 -47.71 -5.10 -17.67
C CYS A 27 -48.86 -4.28 -17.06
N GLU A 28 -49.46 -4.77 -15.99
CA GLU A 28 -50.56 -4.10 -15.29
C GLU A 28 -50.10 -3.59 -13.91
N GLY A 29 -50.41 -2.33 -13.58
CA GLY A 29 -50.07 -1.75 -12.28
C GLY A 29 -49.82 -0.25 -12.29
N GLU A 30 -49.74 0.35 -11.10
CA GLU A 30 -49.28 1.72 -10.93
C GLU A 30 -47.76 1.81 -11.20
N ARG A 31 -47.29 2.97 -11.68
CA ARG A 31 -45.85 3.20 -11.87
C ARG A 31 -45.13 3.08 -10.53
N VAL A 32 -44.17 2.17 -10.44
CA VAL A 32 -43.30 2.05 -9.27
C VAL A 32 -42.48 3.35 -9.14
N LYS A 33 -42.50 3.97 -7.95
CA LYS A 33 -41.69 5.16 -7.67
C LYS A 33 -40.22 4.73 -7.58
N ARG A 34 -39.35 5.37 -8.37
CA ARG A 34 -37.88 5.14 -8.37
C ARG A 34 -37.21 5.36 -7.00
N GLU A 35 -37.86 6.09 -6.10
CA GLU A 35 -37.30 6.46 -4.77
C GLU A 35 -37.10 5.24 -3.85
N ASP A 36 -37.86 4.16 -4.02
CA ASP A 36 -37.64 2.91 -3.28
C ASP A 36 -36.44 2.09 -3.84
N GLU A 37 -35.79 2.59 -4.89
CA GLU A 37 -34.80 1.88 -5.72
C GLU A 37 -33.41 2.54 -5.72
N ASP A 38 -33.18 3.58 -4.92
CA ASP A 38 -31.82 4.09 -4.65
C ASP A 38 -30.89 3.04 -3.99
N ARG A 39 -31.39 1.83 -3.73
CA ARG A 39 -30.58 0.63 -3.45
C ARG A 39 -29.66 0.22 -4.60
N LEU A 40 -29.90 0.66 -5.85
CA LEU A 40 -28.93 0.46 -6.95
C LEU A 40 -27.69 1.38 -6.86
N ALA A 41 -27.64 2.29 -5.89
CA ALA A 41 -26.45 3.05 -5.53
C ALA A 41 -25.76 2.50 -4.26
N ASP A 42 -26.13 1.28 -3.83
CA ASP A 42 -25.51 0.65 -2.68
C ASP A 42 -24.09 0.17 -3.03
N VAL A 43 -23.14 0.60 -2.21
CA VAL A 43 -21.72 0.23 -2.29
C VAL A 43 -21.60 -1.30 -2.21
N GLY A 44 -20.91 -1.91 -3.17
CA GLY A 44 -20.61 -3.35 -3.20
C GLY A 44 -19.11 -3.67 -3.10
N TYR A 45 -18.75 -4.94 -3.24
CA TYR A 45 -17.33 -5.34 -3.27
C TYR A 45 -16.57 -4.80 -4.48
N ASP A 46 -17.28 -4.57 -5.60
CA ASP A 46 -16.71 -4.00 -6.82
C ASP A 46 -16.30 -2.52 -6.67
N ASP A 47 -16.78 -1.85 -5.62
CA ASP A 47 -16.43 -0.47 -5.30
C ASP A 47 -15.27 -0.35 -4.30
N ILE A 48 -14.65 -1.48 -3.91
CA ILE A 48 -13.53 -1.55 -2.98
C ILE A 48 -12.26 -2.02 -3.69
N GLY A 49 -11.23 -1.17 -3.71
CA GLY A 49 -9.90 -1.51 -4.24
C GLY A 49 -8.85 -1.74 -3.15
N SER A 50 -7.71 -2.32 -3.51
CA SER A 50 -6.48 -2.48 -2.70
C SER A 50 -6.53 -3.44 -1.51
N VAL A 51 -7.70 -3.80 -0.97
CA VAL A 51 -7.81 -4.52 0.32
C VAL A 51 -8.25 -5.97 0.16
N ARG A 52 -7.84 -6.66 -0.92
CA ARG A 52 -8.33 -8.02 -1.25
C ARG A 52 -8.06 -9.04 -0.13
N LYS A 53 -6.86 -9.04 0.45
CA LYS A 53 -6.48 -9.98 1.54
C LYS A 53 -7.33 -9.76 2.78
N GLN A 54 -7.44 -8.51 3.21
CA GLN A 54 -8.24 -8.09 4.36
C GLN A 54 -9.73 -8.36 4.15
N LEU A 55 -10.25 -8.06 2.95
CA LEU A 55 -11.64 -8.33 2.60
C LEU A 55 -11.94 -9.83 2.65
N GLY A 56 -11.02 -10.68 2.19
CA GLY A 56 -11.14 -12.14 2.33
C GLY A 56 -11.29 -12.59 3.78
N GLN A 57 -10.47 -12.06 4.69
CA GLN A 57 -10.57 -12.34 6.13
C GLN A 57 -11.90 -11.87 6.71
N ILE A 58 -12.34 -10.63 6.40
CA ILE A 58 -13.61 -10.12 6.92
C ILE A 58 -14.79 -10.95 6.39
N ARG A 59 -14.76 -11.35 5.12
CA ARG A 59 -15.78 -12.19 4.51
C ARG A 59 -15.87 -13.54 5.20
N GLU A 60 -14.75 -14.18 5.52
CA GLU A 60 -14.75 -15.42 6.29
C GLU A 60 -15.40 -15.25 7.67
N LEU A 61 -15.07 -14.15 8.37
CA LEU A 61 -15.57 -13.86 9.71
C LEU A 61 -17.06 -13.46 9.74
N VAL A 62 -17.58 -12.86 8.66
CA VAL A 62 -18.95 -12.32 8.61
C VAL A 62 -19.89 -13.18 7.77
N GLU A 63 -19.49 -13.58 6.56
CA GLU A 63 -20.35 -14.35 5.65
C GLU A 63 -20.61 -15.77 6.17
N LEU A 64 -19.59 -16.46 6.71
CA LEU A 64 -19.76 -17.84 7.17
C LEU A 64 -20.77 -17.96 8.32
N PRO A 65 -20.71 -17.16 9.39
CA PRO A 65 -21.72 -17.22 10.46
C PRO A 65 -23.12 -16.84 10.00
N LEU A 66 -23.24 -15.89 9.06
CA LEU A 66 -24.52 -15.42 8.56
C LEU A 66 -25.17 -16.42 7.59
N ARG A 67 -24.40 -16.98 6.65
CA ARG A 67 -24.90 -17.92 5.64
C ARG A 67 -25.01 -19.36 6.14
N HIS A 68 -24.14 -19.79 7.05
CA HIS A 68 -24.09 -21.17 7.53
C HIS A 68 -24.10 -21.32 9.07
N PRO A 69 -25.15 -20.86 9.78
CA PRO A 69 -25.21 -20.95 11.25
C PRO A 69 -25.11 -22.36 11.81
N GLN A 70 -25.53 -23.37 11.03
CA GLN A 70 -25.51 -24.78 11.46
C GLN A 70 -24.09 -25.34 11.61
N LEU A 71 -23.13 -24.83 10.84
CA LEU A 71 -21.72 -25.25 10.96
C LEU A 71 -21.19 -24.93 12.35
N PHE A 72 -21.39 -23.69 12.81
CA PHE A 72 -20.94 -23.23 14.14
C PHE A 72 -21.64 -23.97 15.29
N LYS A 73 -22.93 -24.31 15.12
CA LYS A 73 -23.65 -25.12 16.12
C LYS A 73 -23.10 -26.54 16.23
N THR A 74 -22.70 -27.13 15.10
CA THR A 74 -22.25 -28.54 15.04
C THR A 74 -20.79 -28.67 15.47
N THR A 75 -19.93 -27.75 15.07
CA THR A 75 -18.51 -27.75 15.45
C THR A 75 -18.28 -27.26 16.88
N GLY A 76 -19.27 -26.61 17.50
CA GLY A 76 -19.14 -26.00 18.83
C GLY A 76 -18.23 -24.77 18.86
N VAL A 77 -17.82 -24.28 17.68
CA VAL A 77 -16.97 -23.10 17.55
C VAL A 77 -17.83 -21.85 17.72
N LYS A 78 -17.36 -20.90 18.54
CA LYS A 78 -18.03 -19.60 18.71
C LYS A 78 -17.73 -18.73 17.50
N SER A 79 -18.76 -18.16 16.89
CA SER A 79 -18.56 -17.16 15.84
C SER A 79 -17.89 -15.90 16.40
N PRO A 80 -17.02 -15.23 15.62
CA PRO A 80 -16.57 -13.88 15.93
C PRO A 80 -17.80 -12.97 16.07
N LYS A 81 -17.80 -12.10 17.09
CA LYS A 81 -18.93 -11.19 17.34
C LYS A 81 -18.55 -9.72 17.25
N GLY A 82 -17.26 -9.40 17.27
CA GLY A 82 -16.74 -8.05 17.03
C GLY A 82 -15.54 -8.09 16.10
N ILE A 83 -15.49 -7.15 15.17
CA ILE A 83 -14.36 -6.93 14.27
C ILE A 83 -13.92 -5.48 14.46
N LEU A 84 -12.65 -5.27 14.76
CA LEU A 84 -12.05 -3.94 14.85
C LEU A 84 -11.23 -3.68 13.59
N LEU A 85 -11.72 -2.77 12.74
CA LEU A 85 -10.97 -2.25 11.61
C LEU A 85 -10.14 -1.05 12.07
N TYR A 86 -8.82 -1.09 11.88
CA TYR A 86 -7.95 0.04 12.19
C TYR A 86 -7.07 0.38 10.98
N GLY A 87 -6.54 1.59 10.94
CA GLY A 87 -5.74 2.10 9.82
C GLY A 87 -5.86 3.61 9.67
N PRO A 88 -5.05 4.26 8.81
CA PRO A 88 -5.13 5.70 8.56
C PRO A 88 -6.54 6.16 8.13
N PRO A 89 -6.96 7.40 8.42
CA PRO A 89 -8.21 7.94 7.90
C PRO A 89 -8.20 7.94 6.36
N GLY A 90 -9.36 7.75 5.73
CA GLY A 90 -9.48 7.75 4.27
C GLY A 90 -9.06 6.45 3.55
N THR A 91 -8.75 5.38 4.29
CA THR A 91 -8.44 4.04 3.72
C THR A 91 -9.67 3.20 3.39
N GLY A 92 -10.89 3.70 3.62
CA GLY A 92 -12.12 3.02 3.21
C GLY A 92 -12.77 2.09 4.25
N LYS A 93 -12.39 2.15 5.53
CA LYS A 93 -13.02 1.34 6.61
C LYS A 93 -14.56 1.38 6.61
N THR A 94 -15.14 2.58 6.53
CA THR A 94 -16.59 2.80 6.49
C THR A 94 -17.22 2.25 5.20
N LEU A 95 -16.49 2.30 4.09
CA LEU A 95 -16.91 1.79 2.78
C LEU A 95 -16.94 0.25 2.79
N ILE A 96 -15.92 -0.39 3.37
CA ILE A 96 -15.84 -1.84 3.57
C ILE A 96 -17.02 -2.35 4.41
N ALA A 97 -17.28 -1.74 5.56
CA ALA A 97 -18.36 -2.18 6.45
C ALA A 97 -19.74 -2.07 5.77
N ARG A 98 -19.96 -1.00 5.00
CA ARG A 98 -21.20 -0.80 4.23
C ARG A 98 -21.35 -1.84 3.13
N ALA A 99 -20.29 -2.10 2.35
CA ALA A 99 -20.32 -3.11 1.30
C ALA A 99 -20.64 -4.49 1.84
N ILE A 100 -20.00 -4.91 2.94
CA ILE A 100 -20.27 -6.22 3.55
C ILE A 100 -21.73 -6.35 3.99
N ALA A 101 -22.31 -5.29 4.55
CA ALA A 101 -23.71 -5.32 4.95
C ALA A 101 -24.65 -5.47 3.74
N ASN A 102 -24.40 -4.69 2.69
CA ASN A 102 -25.17 -4.71 1.46
C ASN A 102 -25.11 -6.08 0.76
N GLU A 103 -23.90 -6.65 0.62
CA GLU A 103 -23.66 -7.95 -0.04
C GLU A 103 -24.26 -9.14 0.72
N ASN A 104 -24.44 -9.00 2.03
CA ASN A 104 -25.06 -10.02 2.88
C ASN A 104 -26.55 -9.74 3.16
N GLY A 105 -27.11 -8.65 2.63
CA GLY A 105 -28.48 -8.22 2.91
C GLY A 105 -28.74 -7.97 4.41
N ALA A 106 -27.69 -7.63 5.16
CA ALA A 106 -27.78 -7.39 6.60
C ALA A 106 -28.19 -5.94 6.89
N PHE A 107 -29.01 -5.73 7.91
CA PHE A 107 -29.38 -4.38 8.35
C PHE A 107 -28.12 -3.62 8.82
N PHE A 108 -27.80 -2.50 8.16
CA PHE A 108 -26.62 -1.70 8.48
C PHE A 108 -26.98 -0.51 9.38
N LEU A 109 -26.43 -0.50 10.60
CA LEU A 109 -26.59 0.60 11.54
C LEU A 109 -25.24 1.29 11.78
N CYS A 110 -25.11 2.53 11.30
CA CYS A 110 -23.91 3.34 11.52
C CYS A 110 -24.07 4.24 12.75
N ILE A 111 -23.10 4.17 13.66
CA ILE A 111 -22.98 5.03 14.83
C ILE A 111 -21.72 5.87 14.66
N ASN A 112 -21.89 7.19 14.52
CA ASN A 112 -20.77 8.11 14.40
C ASN A 112 -20.31 8.59 15.80
N GLY A 113 -19.03 8.40 16.09
CA GLY A 113 -18.41 8.71 17.38
C GLY A 113 -18.65 10.15 17.87
N PRO A 114 -18.19 11.17 17.14
CA PRO A 114 -18.41 12.57 17.48
C PRO A 114 -19.89 12.92 17.68
N GLN A 115 -20.77 12.35 16.86
CA GLN A 115 -22.21 12.62 16.95
C GLN A 115 -22.79 12.14 18.29
N ILE A 116 -22.35 10.98 18.79
CA ILE A 116 -22.76 10.48 20.12
C ILE A 116 -22.21 11.36 21.24
N MET A 117 -20.96 11.84 21.11
CA MET A 117 -20.30 12.66 22.13
C MET A 117 -20.82 14.10 22.20
N SER A 118 -21.35 14.64 21.09
CA SER A 118 -21.92 15.99 21.05
C SER A 118 -23.24 16.15 21.82
N LYS A 119 -23.89 15.04 22.18
CA LYS A 119 -25.20 15.02 22.85
C LYS A 119 -25.07 15.04 24.37
N MET A 120 -26.15 15.42 25.05
CA MET A 120 -26.23 15.41 26.51
C MET A 120 -26.02 13.98 27.04
N ALA A 121 -25.29 13.82 28.14
CA ALA A 121 -24.86 12.52 28.70
C ALA A 121 -25.95 11.42 28.72
N GLY A 122 -27.16 11.74 29.19
CA GLY A 122 -28.28 10.80 29.26
C GLY A 122 -28.88 10.46 27.90
N GLU A 123 -28.81 11.39 26.94
CA GLU A 123 -29.26 11.17 25.56
C GLU A 123 -28.27 10.28 24.81
N SER A 124 -26.95 10.48 25.00
CA SER A 124 -25.90 9.65 24.41
C SER A 124 -26.02 8.19 24.82
N GLU A 125 -26.18 7.91 26.13
CA GLU A 125 -26.42 6.54 26.63
C GLU A 125 -27.73 5.94 26.08
N GLY A 126 -28.80 6.75 26.05
CA GLY A 126 -30.10 6.35 25.53
C GLY A 126 -30.06 5.97 24.05
N ASN A 127 -29.29 6.71 23.25
CA ASN A 127 -29.13 6.44 21.83
C ASN A 127 -28.35 5.14 21.57
N LEU A 128 -27.29 4.86 22.34
CA LEU A 128 -26.57 3.59 22.25
C LEU A 128 -27.47 2.38 22.59
N ARG A 129 -28.34 2.52 23.60
CA ARG A 129 -29.32 1.47 23.93
C ARG A 129 -30.37 1.28 22.83
N LYS A 130 -30.92 2.37 22.29
CA LYS A 130 -31.89 2.32 21.18
C LYS A 130 -31.29 1.67 19.94
N ALA A 131 -30.06 2.05 19.59
CA ALA A 131 -29.32 1.48 18.48
C ALA A 131 -29.16 -0.06 18.61
N SER A 132 -28.78 -0.54 19.80
CA SER A 132 -28.66 -1.98 20.05
C SER A 132 -30.00 -2.71 19.88
N VAL A 133 -31.08 -2.16 20.44
CA VAL A 133 -32.42 -2.76 20.36
C VAL A 133 -32.94 -2.76 18.92
N GLU A 134 -32.64 -1.71 18.14
CA GLU A 134 -33.01 -1.62 16.73
C GLU A 134 -32.24 -2.62 15.88
N ALA A 135 -30.94 -2.79 16.11
CA ALA A 135 -30.14 -3.80 15.43
C ALA A 135 -30.64 -5.22 15.74
N GLU A 136 -30.91 -5.54 17.01
CA GLU A 136 -31.45 -6.86 17.42
C GLU A 136 -32.80 -7.18 16.77
N LYS A 137 -33.67 -6.18 16.59
CA LYS A 137 -34.98 -6.36 15.93
C LYS A 137 -34.85 -6.64 14.44
N ASN A 138 -33.81 -6.10 13.80
CA ASN A 138 -33.56 -6.22 12.36
C ASN A 138 -32.47 -7.26 12.05
N ALA A 139 -32.25 -8.25 12.92
CA ALA A 139 -31.26 -9.29 12.70
C ALA A 139 -31.58 -10.12 11.43
N PRO A 140 -30.58 -10.45 10.58
CA PRO A 140 -29.15 -10.20 10.73
C PRO A 140 -28.75 -8.74 10.51
N SER A 141 -27.92 -8.20 11.41
CA SER A 141 -27.53 -6.78 11.41
C SER A 141 -26.04 -6.58 11.66
N ILE A 142 -25.47 -5.53 11.06
CA ILE A 142 -24.11 -5.04 11.31
C ILE A 142 -24.20 -3.67 11.97
N ILE A 143 -23.68 -3.55 13.20
CA ILE A 143 -23.50 -2.27 13.88
C ILE A 143 -22.08 -1.79 13.59
N PHE A 144 -21.95 -0.72 12.81
CA PHE A 144 -20.68 -0.09 12.51
C PHE A 144 -20.49 1.15 13.39
N MET A 145 -19.42 1.18 14.18
CA MET A 145 -19.07 2.33 15.03
C MET A 145 -17.88 3.06 14.40
N ASP A 146 -18.17 4.19 13.74
CA ASP A 146 -17.15 5.03 13.15
C ASP A 146 -16.50 5.93 14.21
N GLU A 147 -15.20 6.18 14.09
CA GLU A 147 -14.42 6.99 15.05
C GLU A 147 -14.62 6.56 16.52
N ILE A 148 -14.55 5.25 16.78
CA ILE A 148 -14.74 4.68 18.13
C ILE A 148 -13.76 5.26 19.17
N ASP A 149 -12.60 5.74 18.75
CA ASP A 149 -11.61 6.42 19.58
C ASP A 149 -12.11 7.75 20.13
N SER A 150 -13.11 8.38 19.50
CA SER A 150 -13.78 9.57 20.03
C SER A 150 -14.73 9.22 21.19
N ILE A 151 -15.37 8.04 21.16
CA ILE A 151 -16.27 7.57 22.22
C ILE A 151 -15.47 6.94 23.36
N ALA A 152 -14.44 6.15 23.02
CA ALA A 152 -13.65 5.35 23.94
C ALA A 152 -12.15 5.64 23.81
N PRO A 153 -11.68 6.84 24.23
CA PRO A 153 -10.26 7.15 24.25
C PRO A 153 -9.51 6.28 25.28
N LYS A 154 -8.17 6.21 25.16
CA LYS A 154 -7.32 5.52 26.14
C LYS A 154 -7.61 6.03 27.56
N ARG A 155 -7.72 5.12 28.53
CA ARG A 155 -8.11 5.38 29.94
C ARG A 155 -7.32 6.52 30.60
N GLU A 156 -6.07 6.72 30.21
CA GLU A 156 -5.19 7.77 30.74
C GLU A 156 -5.56 9.19 30.26
N LYS A 157 -6.30 9.32 29.16
CA LYS A 157 -6.70 10.60 28.56
C LYS A 157 -8.16 10.99 28.85
N THR A 158 -8.94 10.13 29.51
CA THR A 158 -10.37 10.35 29.76
C THR A 158 -10.58 11.33 30.91
N ASN A 159 -10.87 12.59 30.59
CA ASN A 159 -11.06 13.68 31.53
C ASN A 159 -12.55 14.05 31.65
N GLY A 160 -13.36 13.17 32.22
CA GLY A 160 -14.77 13.47 32.48
C GLY A 160 -15.57 12.28 33.01
N GLU A 161 -16.48 12.55 33.96
CA GLU A 161 -17.40 11.53 34.50
C GLU A 161 -18.39 11.05 33.43
N VAL A 162 -18.86 11.97 32.58
CA VAL A 162 -19.78 11.68 31.46
C VAL A 162 -19.15 10.72 30.45
N GLU A 163 -17.90 10.98 30.04
CA GLU A 163 -17.18 10.12 29.09
C GLU A 163 -17.03 8.70 29.65
N ARG A 164 -16.66 8.57 30.94
CA ARG A 164 -16.52 7.26 31.61
C ARG A 164 -17.84 6.48 31.64
N ARG A 165 -18.97 7.16 31.81
CA ARG A 165 -20.30 6.53 31.78
C ARG A 165 -20.67 6.04 30.38
N ILE A 166 -20.44 6.86 29.35
CA ILE A 166 -20.69 6.46 27.95
C ILE A 166 -19.81 5.26 27.58
N VAL A 167 -18.52 5.28 27.93
CA VAL A 167 -17.59 4.15 27.72
C VAL A 167 -18.07 2.90 28.47
N SER A 168 -18.52 3.04 29.72
CA SER A 168 -19.03 1.90 30.51
C SER A 168 -20.30 1.31 29.89
N GLN A 169 -21.20 2.16 29.38
CA GLN A 169 -22.40 1.73 28.68
C GLN A 169 -22.05 0.99 27.38
N LEU A 170 -21.11 1.53 26.59
CA LEU A 170 -20.62 0.89 25.38
C LEU A 170 -19.99 -0.48 25.70
N LEU A 171 -19.10 -0.55 26.71
CA LEU A 171 -18.50 -1.82 27.15
C LEU A 171 -19.54 -2.82 27.63
N THR A 172 -20.62 -2.38 28.26
CA THR A 172 -21.73 -3.26 28.67
C THR A 172 -22.45 -3.86 27.47
N LEU A 173 -22.68 -3.05 26.42
CA LEU A 173 -23.25 -3.53 25.15
C LEU A 173 -22.27 -4.48 24.42
N LEU A 174 -20.97 -4.19 24.47
CA LEU A 174 -19.92 -4.98 23.83
C LEU A 174 -19.53 -6.25 24.60
N HIS A 175 -19.74 -6.32 25.92
CA HIS A 175 -19.36 -7.51 26.74
C HIS A 175 -20.15 -8.77 26.37
N GLY A 176 -21.27 -8.63 25.64
CA GLY A 176 -21.94 -9.76 24.97
C GLY A 176 -21.15 -10.40 23.82
N LEU A 177 -20.07 -9.74 23.37
CA LEU A 177 -19.27 -10.05 22.18
C LEU A 177 -17.84 -10.44 22.62
N LYS A 178 -17.65 -11.70 23.03
CA LYS A 178 -16.41 -12.21 23.68
C LYS A 178 -15.24 -12.48 22.72
N SER A 179 -15.45 -12.47 21.41
CA SER A 179 -14.42 -12.70 20.38
C SER A 179 -14.24 -11.43 19.54
N ARG A 180 -13.00 -10.95 19.47
CA ARG A 180 -12.62 -9.72 18.76
C ARG A 180 -11.49 -10.05 17.80
N GLU A 181 -11.72 -9.81 16.52
CA GLU A 181 -10.68 -9.88 15.50
C GLU A 181 -10.20 -8.47 15.15
N HIS A 182 -8.91 -8.36 14.85
CA HIS A 182 -8.25 -7.10 14.53
C HIS A 182 -7.75 -7.15 13.09
N ILE A 183 -8.17 -6.19 12.27
CA ILE A 183 -7.82 -6.17 10.84
C ILE A 183 -7.25 -4.80 10.49
N ASP A 184 -6.02 -4.82 9.97
CA ASP A 184 -5.29 -3.62 9.54
C ASP A 184 -5.65 -3.24 8.10
N ILE A 185 -6.23 -2.06 7.93
CA ILE A 185 -6.47 -1.44 6.63
C ILE A 185 -5.38 -0.40 6.39
N GLY A 186 -4.29 -0.85 5.77
CA GLY A 186 -3.11 -0.05 5.46
C GLY A 186 -3.30 0.97 4.33
N VAL A 187 -2.23 1.70 4.04
CA VAL A 187 -2.15 2.56 2.84
C VAL A 187 -2.01 1.65 1.61
N PRO A 188 -2.70 1.93 0.49
CA PRO A 188 -2.60 1.13 -0.72
C PRO A 188 -1.19 1.16 -1.33
N ASP A 189 -0.72 -0.02 -1.77
CA ASP A 189 0.47 -0.18 -2.60
C ASP A 189 0.23 0.28 -4.05
N GLU A 190 1.23 0.22 -4.92
CA GLU A 190 1.10 0.71 -6.30
C GLU A 190 -0.04 0.02 -7.08
N VAL A 191 -0.16 -1.31 -6.94
CA VAL A 191 -1.22 -2.10 -7.56
C VAL A 191 -2.59 -1.72 -6.98
N GLY A 192 -2.68 -1.60 -5.65
CA GLY A 192 -3.90 -1.19 -4.98
C GLY A 192 -4.35 0.23 -5.35
N ARG A 193 -3.41 1.17 -5.53
CA ARG A 193 -3.74 2.52 -6.01
C ARG A 193 -4.29 2.49 -7.43
N LEU A 194 -3.74 1.66 -8.32
CA LEU A 194 -4.28 1.45 -9.66
C LEU A 194 -5.71 0.92 -9.63
N GLU A 195 -6.01 -0.06 -8.77
CA GLU A 195 -7.38 -0.57 -8.60
C GLU A 195 -8.35 0.53 -8.14
N VAL A 196 -7.97 1.32 -7.15
CA VAL A 196 -8.78 2.44 -6.63
C VAL A 196 -9.02 3.49 -7.72
N LEU A 197 -7.98 3.86 -8.49
CA LEU A 197 -8.12 4.77 -9.63
C LEU A 197 -9.09 4.20 -10.69
N GLY A 198 -9.00 2.91 -10.98
CA GLY A 198 -9.93 2.22 -11.90
C GLY A 198 -11.39 2.28 -11.45
N ILE A 199 -11.65 2.09 -10.16
CA ILE A 199 -13.00 2.18 -9.58
C ILE A 199 -13.55 3.60 -9.73
N HIS A 200 -12.78 4.62 -9.35
CA HIS A 200 -13.23 6.01 -9.40
C HIS A 200 -13.35 6.57 -10.82
N THR A 201 -12.64 6.00 -11.80
CA THR A 201 -12.73 6.39 -13.21
C THR A 201 -13.78 5.61 -14.01
N LYS A 202 -14.34 4.51 -13.48
CA LYS A 202 -15.32 3.64 -14.16
C LYS A 202 -16.55 4.38 -14.71
N LYS A 203 -17.00 5.44 -14.04
CA LYS A 203 -18.15 6.27 -14.46
C LYS A 203 -17.74 7.51 -15.27
N MET A 204 -16.45 7.76 -15.44
CA MET A 204 -15.90 8.91 -16.15
C MET A 204 -15.64 8.54 -17.61
N LYS A 205 -15.85 9.49 -18.52
CA LYS A 205 -15.37 9.38 -19.90
C LYS A 205 -13.89 9.73 -19.90
N ILE A 206 -13.03 8.73 -19.92
CA ILE A 206 -11.58 8.90 -20.05
C ILE A 206 -11.17 8.65 -21.50
N VAL A 207 -10.13 9.35 -21.96
CA VAL A 207 -9.52 9.08 -23.27
C VAL A 207 -8.68 7.80 -23.16
N GLU A 208 -8.60 7.00 -24.23
CA GLU A 208 -7.87 5.72 -24.25
C GLU A 208 -6.36 5.88 -24.01
N ASP A 209 -5.81 7.08 -24.20
CA ASP A 209 -4.40 7.41 -23.98
C ASP A 209 -4.07 7.67 -22.49
N VAL A 210 -5.05 7.63 -21.60
CA VAL A 210 -4.84 7.89 -20.17
C VAL A 210 -4.13 6.72 -19.50
N GLU A 211 -2.93 6.98 -19.00
CA GLU A 211 -2.08 5.97 -18.38
C GLU A 211 -2.24 5.98 -16.86
N LEU A 212 -3.28 5.31 -16.35
CA LEU A 212 -3.55 5.23 -14.90
C LEU A 212 -2.41 4.58 -14.10
N GLU A 213 -1.64 3.69 -14.73
CA GLU A 213 -0.45 3.08 -14.12
C GLU A 213 0.60 4.13 -13.75
N LYS A 214 0.87 5.10 -14.64
CA LYS A 214 1.77 6.22 -14.33
C LYS A 214 1.22 7.08 -13.21
N VAL A 215 -0.09 7.28 -13.13
CA VAL A 215 -0.70 8.03 -12.01
C VAL A 215 -0.52 7.27 -10.69
N ALA A 216 -0.70 5.95 -10.69
CA ALA A 216 -0.50 5.09 -9.52
C ALA A 216 0.96 5.11 -9.01
N SER A 217 1.94 5.14 -9.92
CA SER A 217 3.36 5.18 -9.57
C SER A 217 3.78 6.52 -8.92
N HIS A 218 3.15 7.63 -9.31
CA HIS A 218 3.45 8.97 -8.79
C HIS A 218 2.63 9.34 -7.53
N THR A 219 1.66 8.52 -7.14
CA THR A 219 0.77 8.77 -5.99
C THR A 219 1.21 8.02 -4.72
N HIS A 220 2.51 7.90 -4.49
CA HIS A 220 3.01 7.26 -3.27
C HIS A 220 2.45 7.93 -2.00
N GLY A 221 2.04 7.11 -1.02
CA GLY A 221 1.46 7.58 0.25
C GLY A 221 0.03 8.14 0.16
N HIS A 222 -0.61 8.14 -1.02
CA HIS A 222 -2.02 8.51 -1.15
C HIS A 222 -2.91 7.40 -0.59
N VAL A 223 -3.94 7.77 0.17
CA VAL A 223 -5.00 6.82 0.60
C VAL A 223 -6.16 6.81 -0.40
N GLY A 224 -7.11 5.88 -0.23
CA GLY A 224 -8.28 5.78 -1.12
C GLY A 224 -9.05 7.09 -1.28
N ALA A 225 -9.25 7.83 -0.19
CA ALA A 225 -9.87 9.16 -0.22
C ALA A 225 -9.05 10.20 -1.00
N ASP A 226 -7.72 10.18 -0.90
CA ASP A 226 -6.86 11.10 -1.66
C ASP A 226 -6.95 10.79 -3.16
N LEU A 227 -6.98 9.51 -3.55
CA LEU A 227 -7.14 9.09 -4.94
C LEU A 227 -8.53 9.43 -5.50
N ALA A 228 -9.57 9.26 -4.70
CA ALA A 228 -10.93 9.68 -5.06
C ALA A 228 -10.98 11.21 -5.32
N ALA A 229 -10.34 11.99 -4.45
CA ALA A 229 -10.22 13.43 -4.61
C ALA A 229 -9.40 13.80 -5.86
N LEU A 230 -8.30 13.08 -6.13
CA LEU A 230 -7.49 13.26 -7.34
C LEU A 230 -8.30 13.07 -8.62
N CYS A 231 -9.07 11.98 -8.73
CA CYS A 231 -9.94 11.73 -9.88
C CYS A 231 -11.04 12.80 -10.00
N THR A 232 -11.57 13.27 -8.86
CA THR A 232 -12.58 14.33 -8.84
C THR A 232 -12.00 15.66 -9.35
N GLU A 233 -10.79 16.04 -8.91
CA GLU A 233 -10.11 17.24 -9.40
C GLU A 233 -9.74 17.14 -10.89
N ALA A 234 -9.32 15.97 -11.36
CA ALA A 234 -9.08 15.75 -12.79
C ALA A 234 -10.36 15.97 -13.62
N ALA A 235 -11.50 15.43 -13.16
CA ALA A 235 -12.79 15.66 -13.80
C ALA A 235 -13.22 17.14 -13.74
N LEU A 236 -13.02 17.82 -12.61
CA LEU A 236 -13.32 19.25 -12.48
C LEU A 236 -12.46 20.11 -13.39
N ASN A 237 -11.19 19.75 -13.61
CA ASN A 237 -10.31 20.46 -14.55
C ASN A 237 -10.82 20.34 -15.99
N CYS A 238 -11.26 19.14 -16.40
CA CYS A 238 -11.93 18.94 -17.70
C CYS A 238 -13.18 19.82 -17.82
N ILE A 239 -14.03 19.85 -16.78
CA ILE A 239 -15.25 20.67 -16.75
C ILE A 239 -14.91 22.17 -16.86
N ARG A 240 -13.94 22.67 -16.08
CA ARG A 240 -13.52 24.08 -16.09
C ARG A 240 -13.04 24.53 -17.47
N GLU A 241 -12.27 23.70 -18.17
CA GLU A 241 -11.76 23.97 -19.51
C GLU A 241 -12.90 24.13 -20.53
N LYS A 242 -13.86 23.19 -20.52
CA LYS A 242 -15.00 23.20 -21.46
C LYS A 242 -16.06 24.25 -21.10
N MET A 243 -16.26 24.55 -19.81
CA MET A 243 -17.14 25.63 -19.37
C MET A 243 -16.61 27.02 -19.76
N TYR A 244 -15.30 27.25 -19.85
CA TYR A 244 -14.79 28.54 -20.32
C TYR A 244 -15.04 28.76 -21.82
N LEU A 245 -15.06 27.67 -22.60
CA LEU A 245 -15.29 27.71 -24.05
C LEU A 245 -16.76 27.90 -24.42
N THR A 246 -17.68 27.54 -23.52
CA THR A 246 -19.12 27.57 -23.77
C THR A 246 -19.74 28.53 -22.77
N ASP A 247 -20.32 29.65 -23.23
CA ASP A 247 -21.01 30.62 -22.35
C ASP A 247 -22.33 29.99 -21.86
N ILE A 248 -22.24 29.02 -20.93
CA ILE A 248 -23.37 28.26 -20.39
C ILE A 248 -24.17 29.21 -19.49
N LYS A 249 -25.17 29.85 -20.07
CA LYS A 249 -26.14 30.70 -19.37
C LYS A 249 -27.45 29.98 -19.05
N ASP A 250 -27.62 28.76 -19.54
CA ASP A 250 -28.84 27.96 -19.38
C ASP A 250 -28.70 26.86 -18.32
N ASP A 251 -29.82 26.53 -17.66
CA ASP A 251 -29.90 25.51 -16.59
C ASP A 251 -29.68 24.07 -17.11
N THR A 252 -29.62 23.87 -18.43
CA THR A 252 -29.48 22.56 -19.08
C THR A 252 -28.30 22.55 -20.03
N ILE A 253 -27.42 21.56 -19.89
CA ILE A 253 -26.25 21.37 -20.75
C ILE A 253 -26.64 20.51 -21.95
N ASP A 254 -26.27 20.95 -23.16
CA ASP A 254 -26.51 20.20 -24.39
C ASP A 254 -25.79 18.85 -24.40
N ALA A 255 -26.45 17.82 -24.92
CA ALA A 255 -25.91 16.46 -24.99
C ALA A 255 -24.63 16.37 -25.84
N GLU A 256 -24.44 17.29 -26.80
CA GLU A 256 -23.22 17.37 -27.61
C GLU A 256 -22.00 17.79 -26.78
N ILE A 257 -22.17 18.77 -25.88
CA ILE A 257 -21.14 19.21 -24.93
C ILE A 257 -20.81 18.04 -23.98
N LEU A 258 -21.84 17.38 -23.42
CA LEU A 258 -21.68 16.19 -22.56
C LEU A 258 -20.97 15.02 -23.25
N ASN A 259 -21.09 14.91 -24.58
CA ASN A 259 -20.38 13.90 -25.36
C ASN A 259 -18.93 14.27 -25.67
N SER A 260 -18.63 15.57 -25.78
CA SER A 260 -17.27 16.08 -25.97
C SER A 260 -16.41 16.12 -24.69
N MET A 261 -17.02 15.98 -23.50
CA MET A 261 -16.29 15.96 -22.23
C MET A 261 -15.59 14.61 -22.05
N ALA A 262 -14.27 14.61 -22.22
CA ALA A 262 -13.39 13.49 -21.93
C ALA A 262 -12.18 13.97 -21.10
N VAL A 263 -11.83 13.18 -20.09
CA VAL A 263 -10.69 13.45 -19.20
C VAL A 263 -9.42 12.86 -19.83
N ASN A 264 -8.37 13.67 -19.91
CA ASN A 264 -7.08 13.30 -20.52
C ASN A 264 -5.94 13.26 -19.48
N ASN A 265 -4.73 12.87 -19.91
CA ASN A 265 -3.55 12.84 -19.04
C ASN A 265 -3.16 14.22 -18.50
N GLU A 266 -3.42 15.32 -19.22
CA GLU A 266 -3.11 16.67 -18.74
C GLU A 266 -3.95 17.06 -17.52
N HIS A 267 -5.22 16.64 -17.49
CA HIS A 267 -6.11 16.87 -16.36
C HIS A 267 -5.63 16.14 -15.10
N PHE A 268 -5.17 14.90 -15.23
CA PHE A 268 -4.55 14.13 -14.13
C PHE A 268 -3.22 14.75 -13.69
N ASN A 269 -2.35 15.15 -14.63
CA ASN A 269 -1.09 15.82 -14.31
C ASN A 269 -1.29 17.15 -13.60
N SER A 270 -2.35 17.90 -13.95
CA SER A 270 -2.74 19.12 -13.24
C SER A 270 -3.22 18.81 -11.82
N ALA A 271 -4.08 17.79 -11.66
CA ALA A 271 -4.58 17.36 -10.36
C ALA A 271 -3.46 16.87 -9.43
N LEU A 272 -2.45 16.18 -9.95
CA LEU A 272 -1.28 15.73 -9.18
C LEU A 272 -0.45 16.89 -8.62
N LYS A 273 -0.42 18.05 -9.28
CA LYS A 273 0.29 19.24 -8.78
C LYS A 273 -0.38 19.86 -7.56
N THR A 274 -1.69 19.68 -7.44
CA THR A 274 -2.50 20.22 -6.33
C THR A 274 -2.76 19.19 -5.24
N SER A 275 -2.69 17.89 -5.56
CA SER A 275 -2.94 16.81 -4.62
C SER A 275 -1.83 16.71 -3.57
N THR A 276 -2.23 16.57 -2.30
CA THR A 276 -1.31 16.32 -1.19
C THR A 276 -1.68 15.00 -0.52
N ALA A 277 -0.70 14.09 -0.41
CA ALA A 277 -0.90 12.81 0.24
C ALA A 277 -1.10 12.96 1.76
N SER A 278 -2.15 12.32 2.28
CA SER A 278 -2.52 12.39 3.69
C SER A 278 -1.60 11.55 4.61
N SER A 279 -0.86 10.56 4.07
CA SER A 279 -0.12 9.56 4.88
C SER A 279 1.41 9.58 4.75
N LEU A 280 2.04 10.66 4.27
CA LEU A 280 3.50 10.74 4.04
C LEU A 280 4.41 10.51 5.26
N ARG A 281 3.87 10.49 6.49
CA ARG A 281 4.65 10.33 7.74
C ARG A 281 4.60 8.93 8.35
N LYS A 282 3.93 7.96 7.72
CA LYS A 282 3.79 6.61 8.27
C LYS A 282 4.78 5.65 7.62
N THR A 283 5.29 4.70 8.39
CA THR A 283 6.08 3.57 7.89
C THR A 283 5.27 2.85 6.82
N VAL A 284 5.75 2.90 5.58
CA VAL A 284 5.07 2.26 4.45
C VAL A 284 5.37 0.78 4.51
N VAL A 285 4.31 -0.01 4.63
CA VAL A 285 4.34 -1.47 4.52
C VAL A 285 3.90 -1.80 3.10
N GLU A 286 4.81 -2.27 2.27
CA GLU A 286 4.51 -2.64 0.88
C GLU A 286 5.35 -3.85 0.46
N VAL A 287 4.87 -4.62 -0.52
CA VAL A 287 5.70 -5.63 -1.19
C VAL A 287 6.63 -4.89 -2.15
N PRO A 288 7.96 -5.03 -2.03
CA PRO A 288 8.89 -4.33 -2.91
C PRO A 288 8.74 -4.79 -4.36
N ASN A 289 9.00 -3.91 -5.32
CA ASN A 289 8.98 -4.24 -6.76
C ASN A 289 10.37 -4.59 -7.32
N VAL A 290 11.35 -4.85 -6.46
CA VAL A 290 12.74 -5.17 -6.87
C VAL A 290 12.87 -6.68 -7.02
N SER A 291 13.38 -7.14 -8.16
CA SER A 291 13.62 -8.56 -8.46
C SER A 291 15.11 -8.92 -8.34
N TRP A 292 15.45 -10.22 -8.36
CA TRP A 292 16.85 -10.65 -8.44
C TRP A 292 17.58 -10.16 -9.69
N GLU A 293 16.84 -9.87 -10.76
CA GLU A 293 17.41 -9.37 -12.01
C GLU A 293 17.84 -7.90 -11.94
N ASP A 294 17.28 -7.14 -11.00
CA ASP A 294 17.67 -5.75 -10.74
C ASP A 294 18.98 -5.64 -9.96
N ILE A 295 19.53 -6.78 -9.50
CA ILE A 295 20.76 -6.86 -8.71
C ILE A 295 21.85 -7.54 -9.51
N GLY A 296 22.91 -6.79 -9.84
CA GLY A 296 24.08 -7.31 -10.52
C GLY A 296 24.96 -8.17 -9.59
N GLY A 297 25.39 -9.34 -10.08
CA GLY A 297 26.34 -10.20 -9.37
C GLY A 297 25.83 -10.76 -8.04
N LEU A 298 26.75 -10.99 -7.09
CA LEU A 298 26.46 -11.52 -5.74
C LEU A 298 25.70 -12.87 -5.73
N GLU A 299 25.85 -13.69 -6.77
CA GLU A 299 25.08 -14.94 -6.95
C GLU A 299 25.18 -15.91 -5.76
N ASN A 300 26.34 -15.97 -5.11
CA ASN A 300 26.51 -16.78 -3.90
C ASN A 300 25.67 -16.26 -2.72
N VAL A 301 25.59 -14.93 -2.55
CA VAL A 301 24.79 -14.29 -1.49
C VAL A 301 23.31 -14.40 -1.79
N LYS A 302 22.90 -14.28 -3.07
CA LYS A 302 21.51 -14.51 -3.49
C LYS A 302 21.06 -15.92 -3.11
N ARG A 303 21.86 -16.95 -3.42
CA ARG A 303 21.59 -18.34 -3.05
C ARG A 303 21.53 -18.54 -1.53
N GLU A 304 22.46 -17.95 -0.78
CA GLU A 304 22.48 -18.03 0.69
C GLU A 304 21.22 -17.38 1.32
N LEU A 305 20.73 -16.29 0.75
CA LEU A 305 19.47 -15.65 1.18
C LEU A 305 18.25 -16.51 0.88
N GLN A 306 18.19 -17.15 -0.28
CA GLN A 306 17.12 -18.09 -0.61
C GLN A 306 17.11 -19.27 0.39
N GLU A 307 18.28 -19.84 0.70
CA GLU A 307 18.40 -20.94 1.65
C GLU A 307 17.98 -20.54 3.09
N THR A 308 18.32 -19.31 3.50
CA THR A 308 18.09 -18.84 4.87
C THR A 308 16.70 -18.24 5.11
N VAL A 309 16.06 -17.67 4.09
CA VAL A 309 14.79 -16.95 4.20
C VAL A 309 13.66 -17.64 3.43
N GLN A 310 13.88 -18.00 2.16
CA GLN A 310 12.84 -18.56 1.29
C GLN A 310 12.51 -20.02 1.66
N TYR A 311 13.53 -20.88 1.83
CA TYR A 311 13.30 -22.30 2.12
C TYR A 311 12.52 -22.57 3.41
N PRO A 312 12.73 -21.85 4.52
CA PRO A 312 11.88 -21.97 5.71
C PRO A 312 10.41 -21.63 5.48
N VAL A 313 10.13 -20.71 4.56
CA VAL A 313 8.77 -20.24 4.25
C VAL A 313 8.05 -21.20 3.30
N GLU A 314 8.75 -21.66 2.26
CA GLU A 314 8.18 -22.55 1.24
C GLU A 314 8.14 -24.04 1.67
N HIS A 315 9.06 -24.46 2.53
CA HIS A 315 9.22 -25.86 2.95
C HIS A 315 9.33 -26.06 4.47
N PRO A 316 8.37 -25.56 5.27
CA PRO A 316 8.39 -25.68 6.73
C PRO A 316 8.44 -27.15 7.21
N GLU A 317 7.81 -28.07 6.48
CA GLU A 317 7.75 -29.49 6.79
C GLU A 317 9.13 -30.16 6.82
N LYS A 318 10.05 -29.71 5.97
CA LYS A 318 11.42 -30.25 5.94
C LYS A 318 12.19 -29.83 7.19
N PHE A 319 12.03 -28.59 7.63
CA PHE A 319 12.69 -28.09 8.85
C PHE A 319 12.18 -28.81 10.10
N GLU A 320 10.87 -29.08 10.19
CA GLU A 320 10.27 -29.85 11.27
C GLU A 320 10.75 -31.31 11.28
N MET A 321 10.82 -31.96 10.11
CA MET A 321 11.34 -33.33 9.98
C MET A 321 12.78 -33.47 10.49
N TYR A 322 13.64 -32.48 10.23
CA TYR A 322 15.03 -32.48 10.69
C TYR A 322 15.20 -31.83 12.09
N GLY A 323 14.12 -31.40 12.74
CA GLY A 323 14.15 -30.76 14.07
C GLY A 323 14.96 -29.46 14.09
N MET A 324 15.12 -28.79 12.96
CA MET A 324 15.92 -27.58 12.80
C MET A 324 15.01 -26.35 12.88
N SER A 325 15.42 -25.34 13.65
CA SER A 325 14.73 -24.05 13.63
C SER A 325 15.39 -23.12 12.62
N PRO A 326 14.63 -22.40 11.79
CA PRO A 326 15.19 -21.49 10.80
C PRO A 326 15.86 -20.30 11.47
N SER A 327 16.88 -19.73 10.81
CA SER A 327 17.52 -18.51 11.27
C SER A 327 16.53 -17.35 11.27
N ARG A 328 16.41 -16.65 12.41
CA ARG A 328 15.42 -15.57 12.58
C ARG A 328 15.85 -14.21 12.01
N GLY A 329 17.04 -14.11 11.41
CA GLY A 329 17.52 -12.86 10.85
C GLY A 329 18.87 -12.99 10.17
N VAL A 330 19.12 -12.09 9.23
CA VAL A 330 20.35 -11.98 8.45
C VAL A 330 20.95 -10.59 8.68
N LEU A 331 22.27 -10.53 8.86
CA LEU A 331 23.00 -9.25 8.99
C LEU A 331 23.82 -9.00 7.73
N PHE A 332 23.42 -8.03 6.93
CA PHE A 332 24.24 -7.55 5.83
C PHE A 332 25.33 -6.62 6.34
N TYR A 333 26.58 -6.90 5.97
CA TYR A 333 27.73 -6.04 6.25
C TYR A 333 28.54 -5.83 4.97
N GLY A 334 29.23 -4.69 4.88
CA GLY A 334 30.06 -4.35 3.73
C GLY A 334 30.06 -2.85 3.44
N PRO A 335 30.82 -2.38 2.44
CA PRO A 335 30.90 -0.96 2.11
C PRO A 335 29.55 -0.36 1.69
N PRO A 336 29.33 0.94 1.88
CA PRO A 336 28.11 1.61 1.45
C PRO A 336 27.98 1.55 -0.08
N GLY A 337 26.73 1.41 -0.57
CA GLY A 337 26.45 1.39 -2.00
C GLY A 337 26.73 0.07 -2.73
N CYS A 338 26.84 -1.06 -2.01
CA CYS A 338 26.97 -2.41 -2.56
C CYS A 338 25.64 -3.19 -2.65
N GLY A 339 24.50 -2.49 -2.71
CA GLY A 339 23.20 -3.14 -2.94
C GLY A 339 22.57 -3.89 -1.75
N LYS A 340 23.04 -3.70 -0.50
CA LYS A 340 22.46 -4.36 0.69
C LYS A 340 20.96 -4.16 0.84
N THR A 341 20.50 -2.91 0.72
CA THR A 341 19.07 -2.57 0.77
C THR A 341 18.29 -3.15 -0.41
N LEU A 342 18.90 -3.26 -1.59
CA LEU A 342 18.28 -3.87 -2.76
C LEU A 342 18.13 -5.39 -2.59
N LEU A 343 19.15 -6.08 -2.06
CA LEU A 343 19.09 -7.51 -1.72
C LEU A 343 17.95 -7.81 -0.74
N ALA A 344 17.80 -6.99 0.30
CA ALA A 344 16.72 -7.12 1.27
C ALA A 344 15.33 -6.95 0.65
N LYS A 345 15.20 -6.01 -0.30
CA LYS A 345 13.95 -5.82 -1.04
C LYS A 345 13.66 -6.97 -2.01
N ALA A 346 14.67 -7.49 -2.70
CA ALA A 346 14.50 -8.59 -3.65
C ALA A 346 14.07 -9.89 -2.98
N ILE A 347 14.70 -10.28 -1.87
CA ILE A 347 14.28 -11.49 -1.14
C ILE A 347 12.86 -11.35 -0.58
N ALA A 348 12.45 -10.16 -0.16
CA ALA A 348 11.10 -9.91 0.33
C ALA A 348 10.05 -10.00 -0.79
N ASN A 349 10.35 -9.45 -1.96
CA ASN A 349 9.49 -9.57 -3.15
C ASN A 349 9.31 -11.03 -3.58
N GLU A 350 10.39 -11.81 -3.60
CA GLU A 350 10.37 -13.23 -4.00
C GLU A 350 9.61 -14.13 -3.02
N CYS A 351 9.60 -13.76 -1.73
CA CYS A 351 8.77 -14.44 -0.74
C CYS A 351 7.33 -13.90 -0.69
N GLU A 352 6.96 -12.98 -1.59
CA GLU A 352 5.69 -12.22 -1.58
C GLU A 352 5.36 -11.62 -0.19
N ALA A 353 6.41 -11.21 0.52
CA ALA A 353 6.34 -10.75 1.91
C ALA A 353 6.33 -9.22 1.99
N ASN A 354 5.59 -8.70 2.97
CA ASN A 354 5.54 -7.27 3.26
C ASN A 354 6.92 -6.77 3.70
N PHE A 355 7.41 -5.66 3.16
CA PHE A 355 8.71 -5.10 3.52
C PHE A 355 8.56 -3.83 4.34
N ILE A 356 9.28 -3.77 5.46
CA ILE A 356 9.30 -2.61 6.35
C ILE A 356 10.75 -2.16 6.52
N SER A 357 11.08 -0.99 5.96
CA SER A 357 12.40 -0.38 6.13
C SER A 357 12.36 0.61 7.28
N ILE A 358 13.18 0.39 8.31
CA ILE A 358 13.39 1.35 9.40
C ILE A 358 14.80 1.91 9.27
N LYS A 359 14.92 3.22 9.10
CA LYS A 359 16.23 3.89 9.03
C LYS A 359 16.77 4.18 10.43
N GLY A 360 18.09 4.20 10.60
CA GLY A 360 18.76 4.54 11.86
C GLY A 360 18.19 5.73 12.64
N PRO A 361 17.86 6.88 12.02
CA PRO A 361 17.22 8.00 12.72
C PRO A 361 15.80 7.71 13.25
N GLU A 362 15.04 6.83 12.60
CA GLU A 362 13.68 6.43 12.97
C GLU A 362 13.67 5.41 14.13
N LEU A 363 14.81 4.75 14.36
CA LEU A 363 14.98 3.78 15.45
C LEU A 363 14.85 4.41 16.84
N LEU A 364 15.04 5.71 17.00
CA LEU A 364 14.85 6.40 18.28
C LEU A 364 13.36 6.64 18.62
N THR A 365 12.48 6.54 17.62
CA THR A 365 11.01 6.68 17.78
C THR A 365 10.28 5.33 17.90
N MET A 366 11.04 4.24 18.14
CA MET A 366 10.74 2.83 17.85
C MET A 366 9.44 2.19 18.35
N TRP A 367 8.62 2.87 19.16
CA TRP A 367 7.40 2.28 19.72
C TRP A 367 6.29 1.97 18.71
N PHE A 368 6.47 2.27 17.41
CA PHE A 368 5.45 2.11 16.37
C PHE A 368 5.67 0.93 15.40
N GLY A 369 6.91 0.57 15.07
CA GLY A 369 7.19 -0.43 14.02
C GLY A 369 6.94 -1.89 14.43
N GLU A 370 7.07 -2.19 15.73
CA GLU A 370 6.99 -3.56 16.26
C GLU A 370 5.57 -4.13 16.22
N SER A 371 4.56 -3.28 16.44
CA SER A 371 3.16 -3.65 16.27
C SER A 371 2.81 -3.84 14.79
N GLU A 372 3.24 -2.98 13.88
CA GLU A 372 2.87 -3.08 12.46
C GLU A 372 3.46 -4.34 11.80
N ALA A 373 4.71 -4.68 12.13
CA ALA A 373 5.37 -5.88 11.58
C ALA A 373 4.62 -7.18 11.98
N ARG A 374 4.24 -7.32 13.26
CA ARG A 374 3.52 -8.53 13.73
C ARG A 374 2.17 -8.72 13.05
N HIS A 375 1.45 -7.65 12.75
CA HIS A 375 0.14 -7.72 12.10
C HIS A 375 0.23 -7.87 10.57
N SER A 376 1.41 -7.64 9.99
CA SER A 376 1.66 -7.72 8.54
C SER A 376 2.38 -9.01 8.13
N ALA A 377 2.38 -10.05 8.97
CA ALA A 377 3.04 -11.31 8.64
C ALA A 377 2.37 -12.00 7.42
N PRO A 378 3.14 -12.58 6.47
CA PRO A 378 4.61 -12.65 6.42
C PRO A 378 5.26 -11.29 6.08
N CYS A 379 6.26 -10.88 6.87
CA CYS A 379 6.95 -9.61 6.68
C CYS A 379 8.47 -9.71 6.85
N ALA A 380 9.22 -8.96 6.04
CA ALA A 380 10.64 -8.72 6.17
C ALA A 380 10.88 -7.34 6.82
N LEU A 381 11.41 -7.35 8.04
CA LEU A 381 11.80 -6.14 8.76
C LEU A 381 13.28 -5.83 8.49
N PHE A 382 13.54 -4.71 7.83
CA PHE A 382 14.88 -4.29 7.43
C PHE A 382 15.31 -3.05 8.19
N PHE A 383 16.45 -3.15 8.88
CA PHE A 383 17.09 -2.04 9.58
C PHE A 383 18.21 -1.46 8.71
N ASP A 384 17.97 -0.29 8.12
CA ASP A 384 18.95 0.39 7.29
C ASP A 384 19.82 1.35 8.11
N GLU A 385 21.10 1.43 7.77
CA GLU A 385 22.12 2.25 8.46
C GLU A 385 22.14 2.09 10.01
N PRO A 386 22.18 0.85 10.58
CA PRO A 386 22.25 0.67 12.03
C PRO A 386 23.53 1.26 12.64
N ASP A 387 24.58 1.43 11.84
CA ASP A 387 25.85 2.06 12.20
C ASP A 387 25.75 3.57 12.45
N SER A 388 24.72 4.25 11.94
CA SER A 388 24.43 5.66 12.26
C SER A 388 24.16 5.89 13.75
N ILE A 389 23.69 4.85 14.46
CA ILE A 389 23.51 4.86 15.92
C ILE A 389 24.84 4.58 16.64
N ALA A 390 25.72 3.80 16.02
CA ALA A 390 26.99 3.35 16.62
C ALA A 390 28.15 4.35 16.44
N THR A 391 28.18 5.13 15.35
CA THR A 391 29.25 6.09 15.04
C THR A 391 29.36 7.26 16.02
N GLN A 392 28.34 7.51 16.86
CA GLN A 392 28.45 8.47 17.96
C GLN A 392 29.47 8.08 19.05
N ARG A 393 30.09 6.88 19.00
CA ARG A 393 30.88 6.34 20.12
C ARG A 393 32.35 5.98 19.87
N GLY A 394 32.95 6.18 18.69
CA GLY A 394 34.41 6.00 18.57
C GLY A 394 35.02 6.10 17.18
N SER A 395 36.03 6.97 17.04
CA SER A 395 36.80 7.20 15.81
C SER A 395 38.12 6.40 15.77
N SER A 396 38.48 6.00 14.54
CA SER A 396 39.52 5.06 14.08
C SER A 396 40.95 5.60 13.96
N VAL A 397 41.98 4.72 13.97
CA VAL A 397 43.26 4.85 13.21
C VAL A 397 43.87 3.46 12.90
N GLY A 398 44.39 3.25 11.67
CA GLY A 398 45.39 2.21 11.35
C GLY A 398 45.34 1.66 9.91
N ASP A 399 46.44 1.80 9.16
CA ASP A 399 46.62 1.61 7.71
C ASP A 399 47.54 0.41 7.40
N ALA A 400 47.24 -0.42 6.37
CA ALA A 400 48.21 -1.26 5.62
C ALA A 400 47.56 -2.22 4.58
N GLY A 401 47.80 -1.96 3.28
CA GLY A 401 48.28 -2.87 2.22
C GLY A 401 47.57 -4.19 1.82
N GLY A 402 46.99 -4.23 0.60
CA GLY A 402 46.90 -5.44 -0.26
C GLY A 402 45.52 -6.08 -0.59
N ALA A 403 45.00 -5.74 -1.79
CA ALA A 403 44.17 -6.48 -2.80
C ALA A 403 42.98 -7.40 -2.42
N ALA A 404 41.77 -7.11 -2.96
CA ALA A 404 40.68 -8.07 -3.17
C ALA A 404 39.63 -7.63 -4.22
N ASP A 405 38.90 -8.63 -4.74
CA ASP A 405 38.09 -8.71 -5.97
C ASP A 405 36.89 -7.77 -6.17
N ARG A 406 36.53 -7.65 -7.46
CA ARG A 406 35.69 -6.61 -8.09
C ARG A 406 34.31 -7.14 -8.49
N ILE A 407 33.26 -6.31 -8.35
CA ILE A 407 31.91 -6.57 -8.86
C ILE A 407 31.50 -5.39 -9.76
N ALA A 408 31.01 -5.70 -10.96
CA ALA A 408 30.45 -4.75 -11.91
C ALA A 408 28.92 -4.81 -11.86
N ASP A 409 28.26 -3.67 -11.65
CA ASP A 409 26.80 -3.53 -11.71
C ASP A 409 26.37 -3.08 -13.12
N LEU A 410 25.55 -3.89 -13.80
CA LEU A 410 25.00 -3.59 -15.14
C LEU A 410 23.47 -3.34 -15.15
N ALA A 411 22.80 -3.37 -14.00
CA ALA A 411 21.34 -3.38 -13.94
C ALA A 411 20.66 -2.02 -14.20
N CYS A 412 21.38 -0.90 -14.05
CA CYS A 412 20.78 0.45 -14.06
C CYS A 412 20.40 0.98 -15.45
N LEU A 413 20.87 0.34 -16.53
CA LEU A 413 20.63 0.78 -17.90
C LEU A 413 19.50 0.02 -18.60
N ARG A 414 18.87 -0.97 -17.95
CA ARG A 414 17.80 -1.78 -18.56
C ARG A 414 16.56 -0.98 -19.00
N LYS A 415 16.25 0.11 -18.31
CA LYS A 415 15.08 0.97 -18.60
C LYS A 415 15.41 2.16 -19.51
N SER A 416 16.67 2.32 -19.92
CA SER A 416 17.12 3.45 -20.73
C SER A 416 17.62 2.96 -22.10
N PRO A 417 17.35 3.67 -23.20
CA PRO A 417 17.84 3.29 -24.53
C PRO A 417 19.36 3.51 -24.62
N VAL A 418 20.13 2.42 -24.74
CA VAL A 418 21.60 2.44 -24.73
C VAL A 418 22.15 1.80 -26.00
N SER A 419 23.19 2.42 -26.58
CA SER A 419 23.92 1.88 -27.72
C SER A 419 24.61 0.54 -27.40
N LYS A 420 24.81 -0.32 -28.41
CA LYS A 420 25.29 -1.71 -28.24
C LYS A 420 26.77 -1.85 -27.83
N ASP A 421 27.53 -0.77 -27.82
CA ASP A 421 29.00 -0.78 -27.72
C ASP A 421 29.56 -0.28 -26.37
N ILE A 422 28.83 -0.47 -25.25
CA ILE A 422 29.23 0.09 -23.94
C ILE A 422 29.83 -0.98 -23.03
N ASP A 423 31.14 -0.88 -22.79
CA ASP A 423 31.87 -1.65 -21.77
C ASP A 423 32.16 -0.75 -20.55
N LEU A 424 31.50 -1.03 -19.41
CA LEU A 424 31.67 -0.25 -18.16
C LEU A 424 32.80 -0.83 -17.32
N ALA A 425 33.89 -0.07 -17.17
CA ALA A 425 35.14 -0.54 -16.58
C ALA A 425 35.15 -0.72 -15.05
N GLU A 426 36.08 -1.56 -14.62
CA GLU A 426 36.35 -2.12 -13.30
C GLU A 426 36.74 -1.10 -12.20
N GLY A 427 36.30 -1.32 -10.94
CA GLY A 427 36.90 -0.71 -9.74
C GLY A 427 36.06 0.32 -8.96
N PHE A 428 34.77 0.44 -9.26
CA PHE A 428 33.82 1.34 -8.61
C PHE A 428 32.75 0.57 -7.81
N SER A 429 32.17 1.20 -6.78
CA SER A 429 30.99 0.65 -6.09
C SER A 429 29.74 0.78 -6.96
N GLY A 430 28.71 -0.04 -6.69
CA GLY A 430 27.42 0.03 -7.39
C GLY A 430 26.81 1.43 -7.42
N ALA A 431 26.86 2.15 -6.28
CA ALA A 431 26.43 3.54 -6.20
C ALA A 431 27.24 4.50 -7.10
N ALA A 432 28.54 4.28 -7.27
CA ALA A 432 29.36 5.09 -8.17
C ALA A 432 29.04 4.81 -9.65
N ILE A 433 28.75 3.55 -9.99
CA ILE A 433 28.30 3.17 -11.33
C ILE A 433 26.92 3.77 -11.64
N ILE A 434 25.98 3.74 -10.68
CA ILE A 434 24.69 4.43 -10.77
C ILE A 434 24.90 5.92 -11.06
N ALA A 435 25.79 6.57 -10.34
CA ALA A 435 26.07 8.00 -10.52
C ALA A 435 26.65 8.31 -11.92
N ILE A 436 27.52 7.44 -12.45
CA ILE A 436 28.05 7.56 -13.82
C ILE A 436 26.92 7.40 -14.84
N CYS A 437 26.08 6.37 -14.70
CA CYS A 437 24.95 6.13 -15.59
C CYS A 437 23.94 7.29 -15.58
N GLN A 438 23.58 7.80 -14.41
CA GLN A 438 22.69 8.96 -14.28
C GLN A 438 23.29 10.23 -14.92
N ARG A 439 24.61 10.41 -14.83
CA ARG A 439 25.30 11.55 -15.44
C ARG A 439 25.37 11.42 -16.96
N ALA A 440 25.60 10.21 -17.48
CA ALA A 440 25.56 9.93 -18.91
C ALA A 440 24.14 10.19 -19.47
N CYS A 441 23.09 9.74 -18.78
CA CYS A 441 21.70 10.09 -19.13
C CYS A 441 21.48 11.61 -19.17
N LYS A 442 21.99 12.36 -18.19
CA LYS A 442 21.85 13.83 -18.18
C LYS A 442 22.53 14.51 -19.36
N TYR A 443 23.68 14.01 -19.81
CA TYR A 443 24.34 14.52 -21.01
C TYR A 443 23.55 14.18 -22.27
N ALA A 444 23.00 12.97 -22.37
CA ALA A 444 22.13 12.59 -23.48
C ALA A 444 20.87 13.47 -23.55
N ILE A 445 20.16 13.66 -22.44
CA ILE A 445 18.99 14.56 -22.36
C ILE A 445 19.36 15.99 -22.76
N ARG A 446 20.53 16.47 -22.34
CA ARG A 446 20.99 17.82 -22.68
C ARG A 446 21.28 17.98 -24.18
N GLU A 447 21.97 17.02 -24.79
CA GLU A 447 22.21 17.01 -26.25
C GLU A 447 20.89 17.03 -27.02
N ASP A 448 19.91 16.26 -26.54
CA ASP A 448 18.58 16.14 -27.15
C ASP A 448 17.80 17.45 -27.11
N ILE A 449 17.71 18.08 -25.93
CA ILE A 449 17.07 19.38 -25.74
C ILE A 449 17.77 20.46 -26.58
N GLU A 450 19.10 20.46 -26.65
CA GLU A 450 19.86 21.42 -27.46
C GLU A 450 19.57 21.26 -28.96
N LYS A 451 19.43 20.01 -29.44
CA LYS A 451 19.02 19.71 -30.83
C LYS A 451 17.60 20.13 -31.14
N ASP A 452 16.64 19.89 -30.24
CA ASP A 452 15.25 20.31 -30.40
C ASP A 452 15.13 21.83 -30.52
N ILE A 453 15.85 22.57 -29.67
CA ILE A 453 15.91 24.03 -29.73
C ILE A 453 16.50 24.51 -31.05
N GLU A 454 17.54 23.83 -31.56
CA GLU A 454 18.16 24.19 -32.85
C GLU A 454 17.23 23.87 -34.04
N SER A 455 16.51 22.75 -33.99
CA SER A 455 15.50 22.36 -34.97
C SER A 455 14.33 23.35 -35.01
N GLN A 456 13.83 23.77 -33.85
CA GLN A 456 12.81 24.82 -33.76
C GLN A 456 13.30 26.16 -34.32
N ARG A 457 14.54 26.58 -34.01
CA ARG A 457 15.13 27.79 -34.60
C ARG A 457 15.29 27.72 -36.11
N ARG A 458 15.60 26.54 -36.67
CA ARG A 458 15.67 26.32 -38.13
C ARG A 458 14.28 26.39 -38.76
N LYS A 459 13.27 25.78 -38.14
CA LYS A 459 11.86 25.85 -38.58
C LYS A 459 11.30 27.28 -38.53
N ASP A 460 11.69 28.07 -37.54
CA ASP A 460 11.30 29.48 -37.42
C ASP A 460 12.00 30.38 -38.45
N SER A 461 13.13 29.94 -39.03
CA SER A 461 13.97 30.72 -39.95
C SER A 461 13.78 30.38 -41.44
N GLN A 462 13.22 29.21 -41.78
CA GLN A 462 13.01 28.77 -43.17
C GLN A 462 11.57 28.29 -43.38
N ALA A 463 10.84 28.98 -44.26
CA ALA A 463 9.55 28.54 -44.75
C ALA A 463 9.72 27.33 -45.68
N MET A 464 9.14 26.20 -45.26
CA MET A 464 8.85 24.97 -46.03
C MET A 464 10.02 24.34 -46.80
N GLU A 465 10.69 23.38 -46.17
CA GLU A 465 11.01 22.10 -46.81
C GLU A 465 10.58 20.98 -45.86
N GLU A 466 9.65 20.14 -46.32
CA GLU A 466 9.40 18.82 -45.74
C GLU A 466 10.65 17.97 -46.05
N ASP A 467 11.40 17.62 -45.01
CA ASP A 467 12.45 16.62 -45.14
C ASP A 467 12.16 15.51 -44.13
N ASP A 468 12.29 14.28 -44.63
CA ASP A 468 11.88 13.03 -43.98
C ASP A 468 12.44 12.92 -42.56
N ALA A 469 11.59 13.10 -41.55
CA ALA A 469 11.88 12.73 -40.18
C ALA A 469 11.81 11.20 -40.05
N ALA A 470 12.79 10.50 -40.63
CA ALA A 470 13.12 9.16 -40.20
C ALA A 470 13.46 9.25 -38.71
N GLY A 471 12.64 8.61 -37.86
CA GLY A 471 12.74 8.69 -36.41
C GLY A 471 14.17 8.50 -35.92
N GLU A 472 14.81 9.59 -35.51
CA GLU A 472 16.14 9.56 -34.93
C GLU A 472 15.98 8.94 -33.54
N VAL A 473 16.58 7.77 -33.33
CA VAL A 473 16.43 7.03 -32.08
C VAL A 473 17.23 7.76 -31.00
N HIS A 474 16.53 8.26 -29.99
CA HIS A 474 17.15 8.88 -28.81
C HIS A 474 17.91 7.81 -28.01
N GLU A 475 19.21 7.67 -28.24
CA GLU A 475 20.06 6.68 -27.57
C GLU A 475 21.22 7.33 -26.80
N ILE A 476 21.57 6.76 -25.65
CA ILE A 476 22.76 7.15 -24.90
C ILE A 476 24.00 6.60 -25.61
N LYS A 477 24.93 7.50 -25.94
CA LYS A 477 26.16 7.21 -26.69
C LYS A 477 27.35 6.99 -25.75
N VAL A 478 28.38 6.30 -26.25
CA VAL A 478 29.66 6.08 -25.53
C VAL A 478 30.30 7.41 -25.11
N THR A 479 30.19 8.46 -25.93
CA THR A 479 30.72 9.80 -25.63
C THR A 479 30.16 10.40 -24.34
N HIS A 480 28.87 10.13 -24.03
CA HIS A 480 28.24 10.58 -22.77
C HIS A 480 28.83 9.87 -21.55
N PHE A 481 29.21 8.60 -21.71
CA PHE A 481 29.89 7.83 -20.66
C PHE A 481 31.34 8.29 -20.47
N GLU A 482 32.09 8.52 -21.54
CA GLU A 482 33.46 9.05 -21.47
C GLU A 482 33.53 10.40 -20.75
N GLU A 483 32.58 11.28 -21.03
CA GLU A 483 32.49 12.59 -20.38
C GLU A 483 32.07 12.48 -18.91
N SER A 484 31.20 11.52 -18.59
CA SER A 484 30.83 11.19 -17.20
C SER A 484 32.01 10.63 -16.42
N TRP A 485 32.86 9.82 -17.08
CA TRP A 485 34.03 9.17 -16.48
C TRP A 485 35.06 10.17 -15.96
N LYS A 486 35.24 11.31 -16.65
CA LYS A 486 36.17 12.38 -16.25
C LYS A 486 35.88 12.96 -14.86
N PHE A 487 34.65 12.83 -14.39
CA PHE A 487 34.20 13.36 -13.10
C PHE A 487 33.84 12.25 -12.10
N ALA A 488 34.03 10.98 -12.45
CA ALA A 488 33.80 9.87 -11.54
C ALA A 488 34.80 9.91 -10.39
N ARG A 489 34.30 9.81 -9.15
CA ARG A 489 35.12 9.69 -7.94
C ARG A 489 34.86 8.32 -7.32
N ARG A 490 35.92 7.63 -6.90
CA ARG A 490 35.77 6.39 -6.11
C ARG A 490 35.17 6.74 -4.75
N SER A 491 33.99 6.21 -4.47
CA SER A 491 33.24 6.50 -3.22
C SER A 491 33.78 5.75 -2.00
N VAL A 492 34.55 4.68 -2.23
CA VAL A 492 35.14 3.86 -1.17
C VAL A 492 36.65 3.88 -1.38
N SER A 493 37.39 4.25 -0.34
CA SER A 493 38.85 4.23 -0.37
C SER A 493 39.36 2.79 -0.26
N ASP A 494 40.53 2.50 -0.83
CA ASP A 494 41.12 1.16 -0.72
C ASP A 494 41.38 0.78 0.75
N ALA A 495 41.63 1.76 1.63
CA ALA A 495 41.75 1.56 3.07
C ALA A 495 40.43 1.15 3.75
N ASP A 496 39.28 1.65 3.27
CA ASP A 496 37.98 1.27 3.84
C ASP A 496 37.55 -0.13 3.37
N ILE A 497 37.88 -0.52 2.14
CA ILE A 497 37.64 -1.89 1.64
C ILE A 497 38.34 -2.92 2.54
N GLN A 498 39.57 -2.63 2.97
CA GLN A 498 40.33 -3.50 3.87
C GLN A 498 39.70 -3.64 5.27
N LYS A 499 39.11 -2.57 5.81
CA LYS A 499 38.36 -2.65 7.07
C LYS A 499 37.18 -3.61 6.95
N TYR A 500 36.54 -3.69 5.79
CA TYR A 500 35.45 -4.63 5.53
C TYR A 500 35.92 -6.05 5.20
N ALA A 501 37.13 -6.22 4.64
CA ALA A 501 37.77 -7.53 4.47
C ALA A 501 38.14 -8.20 5.82
N PHE A 502 38.13 -7.43 6.92
CA PHE A 502 38.20 -7.93 8.30
C PHE A 502 37.01 -8.81 8.71
N SER A 503 36.05 -9.07 7.80
CA SER A 503 34.93 -9.98 8.02
C SER A 503 35.30 -11.43 8.33
N GLN A 504 36.53 -11.85 8.04
CA GLN A 504 37.02 -13.17 8.44
C GLN A 504 37.19 -13.31 9.96
N THR A 505 37.27 -12.20 10.72
CA THR A 505 37.40 -12.21 12.20
C THR A 505 36.12 -11.76 12.92
N LEU A 506 35.05 -11.40 12.20
CA LEU A 506 33.72 -11.09 12.77
C LEU A 506 33.12 -12.24 13.61
N PRO A 507 33.33 -13.53 13.27
CA PRO A 507 32.96 -14.62 14.16
C PRO A 507 33.78 -14.67 15.47
N GLN A 508 35.00 -14.11 15.46
CA GLN A 508 35.95 -14.11 16.60
C GLN A 508 35.80 -12.89 17.53
N SER A 509 35.19 -11.80 17.08
CA SER A 509 34.99 -10.57 17.89
C SER A 509 33.99 -10.73 19.03
N ARG A 510 33.33 -11.90 19.16
CA ARG A 510 32.54 -12.28 20.34
C ARG A 510 33.34 -12.28 21.66
N GLY A 511 34.68 -12.25 21.60
CA GLY A 511 35.54 -12.24 22.79
C GLY A 511 35.92 -10.86 23.34
N LEU A 512 35.93 -9.79 22.54
CA LEU A 512 36.44 -8.48 22.96
C LEU A 512 35.63 -7.34 22.32
N GLY A 513 34.68 -6.79 23.08
CA GLY A 513 34.28 -5.38 22.96
C GLY A 513 33.28 -4.96 21.88
N PHE A 514 32.34 -5.82 21.46
CA PHE A 514 31.18 -5.38 20.66
C PHE A 514 29.86 -5.85 21.29
N GLU A 515 29.14 -4.94 21.96
CA GLU A 515 27.81 -5.18 22.58
C GLU A 515 26.65 -5.31 21.57
N ALA A 516 26.90 -5.73 20.32
CA ALA A 516 25.82 -6.01 19.36
C ALA A 516 24.99 -7.25 19.76
N ALA A 517 25.63 -8.25 20.39
CA ALA A 517 24.93 -9.38 21.01
C ALA A 517 24.10 -8.95 22.23
N GLY A 518 24.47 -7.85 22.89
CA GLY A 518 23.70 -7.23 23.95
C GLY A 518 22.39 -6.64 23.44
N ILE A 519 22.42 -5.95 22.29
CA ILE A 519 21.21 -5.37 21.68
C ILE A 519 20.30 -6.47 21.12
N ALA A 520 20.85 -7.47 20.42
CA ALA A 520 20.08 -8.60 19.91
C ALA A 520 19.49 -9.47 21.04
N SER A 521 20.24 -9.75 22.11
CA SER A 521 19.72 -10.52 23.27
C SER A 521 18.77 -9.72 24.16
N LYS A 522 18.93 -8.39 24.22
CA LYS A 522 18.01 -7.49 24.94
C LYS A 522 16.72 -7.33 24.14
N LEU A 523 16.78 -7.15 22.81
CA LEU A 523 15.62 -7.26 21.91
C LEU A 523 14.97 -8.64 22.05
N GLN A 524 15.73 -9.72 21.99
CA GLN A 524 15.21 -11.10 22.09
C GLN A 524 14.58 -11.39 23.46
N LYS A 525 15.10 -10.81 24.56
CA LYS A 525 14.45 -10.85 25.88
C LYS A 525 13.18 -10.02 25.92
N THR A 526 13.14 -8.85 25.29
CA THR A 526 11.90 -8.05 25.15
C THR A 526 10.85 -8.78 24.28
N PHE A 527 11.29 -9.49 23.23
CA PHE A 527 10.44 -10.32 22.37
C PHE A 527 9.95 -11.60 23.08
N ALA A 528 10.80 -12.27 23.87
CA ALA A 528 10.48 -13.51 24.58
C ALA A 528 9.75 -13.30 25.92
N SER A 529 9.92 -12.15 26.59
CA SER A 529 9.16 -11.80 27.80
C SER A 529 7.70 -11.48 27.52
N SER A 530 7.28 -11.42 26.24
CA SER A 530 5.88 -11.33 25.83
C SER A 530 5.22 -12.68 25.53
N SER A 531 5.99 -13.79 25.61
CA SER A 531 5.52 -15.15 25.32
C SER A 531 5.44 -16.06 26.55
N GLY A 532 5.37 -15.50 27.76
CA GLY A 532 5.27 -16.28 29.00
C GLY A 532 4.13 -15.82 29.90
N GLY A 533 3.05 -16.60 29.92
CA GLY A 533 2.12 -16.72 31.04
C GLY A 533 1.06 -15.64 31.21
N ASP A 534 -0.07 -15.76 30.49
CA ASP A 534 -1.36 -15.58 31.16
C ASP A 534 -1.58 -16.82 32.04
N GLU A 535 -0.89 -16.86 33.19
CA GLU A 535 -1.35 -17.69 34.30
C GLU A 535 -2.66 -17.07 34.78
N ALA A 536 -3.73 -17.84 34.61
CA ALA A 536 -4.99 -17.60 35.25
C ALA A 536 -4.76 -17.58 36.77
N ASP A 537 -4.64 -16.38 37.35
CA ASP A 537 -4.86 -16.17 38.76
C ASP A 537 -6.38 -16.29 39.02
N ASP A 538 -6.78 -17.54 39.29
CA ASP A 538 -7.84 -17.84 40.25
C ASP A 538 -7.46 -17.18 41.59
N LEU A 539 -7.99 -15.99 41.87
CA LEU A 539 -8.16 -15.52 43.24
C LEU A 539 -9.20 -14.39 43.29
N TYR A 540 -10.44 -14.74 43.62
CA TYR A 540 -11.19 -14.25 44.78
C TYR A 540 -12.70 -14.54 44.61
N ASP A 541 -13.28 -15.02 45.72
CA ASP A 541 -14.70 -15.11 46.05
C ASP A 541 -15.55 -13.91 45.59
#